data_AF-A0A8J2KWY7-F1
#
_entry.id   AF-A0A8J2KWY7-F1
#
_cell.length_a   1.000
_cell.length_b   1.000
_cell.length_c   1.000
_cell.angle_alpha   90.00
_cell.angle_beta   90.00
_cell.angle_gamma   90.00
#
_symmetry.space_group_name_H-M   'P 1'
#
loop_
_entity.id
_entity.type
_entity.pdbx_description
1 polymer ?
#
loop_
_entity_poly.entity_id
_entity_poly.type
_entity_poly.pdbx_seq_one_letter_code
_entity_poly.pdbx_strand_id
1 'polypeptide(L)'
;IHGEFIGYRLAYRPRDDRASHHIHELYLRDPNIQSYTIDNLMTFTQYLVSLQVFNPEGLGPSTTVAVITDEGGNDLYVHSICSLN
;
A
#
# COMPACT_ATOMS: atom_id res chain seq x y z
N ILE A 1 -26.70 1.88 -1.82
CA ILE A 1 -25.95 3.16 -1.80
C ILE A 1 -24.51 2.77 -1.53
N HIS A 2 -23.65 2.77 -2.54
CA HIS A 2 -22.22 2.53 -2.30
C HIS A 2 -21.70 3.79 -1.64
N GLY A 3 -21.30 3.70 -0.36
CA GLY A 3 -20.80 4.84 0.41
C GLY A 3 -19.67 5.54 -0.34
N GLU A 4 -19.58 6.86 -0.18
CA GLU A 4 -18.63 7.72 -0.88
C GLU A 4 -17.22 7.10 -0.88
N PHE A 5 -16.72 6.76 -2.06
CA PHE A 5 -15.38 6.23 -2.21
C PHE A 5 -14.37 7.36 -2.02
N ILE A 6 -13.60 7.33 -0.92
CA ILE A 6 -12.68 8.42 -0.55
C ILE A 6 -11.29 8.19 -1.14
N GLY A 7 -10.83 6.94 -1.19
CA GLY A 7 -9.53 6.59 -1.75
C GLY A 7 -8.94 5.32 -1.16
N TYR A 8 -7.62 5.29 -1.01
CA TYR A 8 -6.88 4.08 -0.66
C TYR A 8 -6.08 4.20 0.64
N ARG A 9 -6.06 3.14 1.46
CA ARG A 9 -5.07 2.92 2.52
C ARG A 9 -3.96 2.05 1.97
N LEU A 10 -2.75 2.58 1.93
CA LEU A 10 -1.52 1.87 1.59
C LEU A 10 -0.75 1.59 2.87
N ALA A 11 -0.46 0.33 3.15
CA ALA A 11 0.31 -0.09 4.32
C ALA A 11 1.53 -0.90 3.89
N TYR A 12 2.70 -0.67 4.49
CA TYR A 12 3.91 -1.44 4.16
C TYR A 12 4.82 -1.66 5.37
N ARG A 13 5.55 -2.79 5.32
CA ARG A 13 6.58 -3.15 6.31
C ARG A 13 7.58 -4.14 5.74
N PRO A 14 8.81 -4.24 6.28
CA PRO A 14 9.70 -5.36 5.97
C PRO A 14 9.02 -6.70 6.33
N ARG A 15 9.18 -7.71 5.48
CA ARG A 15 8.54 -9.02 5.63
C ARG A 15 9.05 -9.76 6.87
N ASP A 16 10.36 -9.70 7.08
CA ASP A 16 11.05 -10.45 8.12
C ASP A 16 11.08 -9.71 9.46
N ASP A 17 10.68 -8.44 9.47
CA ASP A 17 10.42 -7.71 10.71
C ASP A 17 9.07 -8.15 11.30
N ARG A 18 9.12 -9.27 12.02
CA ARG A 18 7.98 -9.85 12.76
C ARG A 18 7.88 -9.33 14.18
N ALA A 19 8.92 -8.67 14.68
CA ALA A 19 9.02 -8.21 16.06
C ALA A 19 8.58 -6.76 16.21
N SER A 20 8.72 -5.94 15.17
CA SER A 20 8.21 -4.58 15.17
C SER A 20 6.77 -4.54 14.67
N HIS A 21 5.92 -3.87 15.43
CA HIS A 21 4.58 -3.47 14.99
C HIS A 21 4.62 -2.21 14.11
N HIS A 22 5.80 -1.81 13.60
CA HIS A 22 5.95 -0.59 12.80
C HIS A 22 5.47 -0.86 11.36
N ILE A 23 4.16 -0.82 11.21
CA ILE A 23 3.50 -0.72 9.91
C ILE A 23 3.45 0.75 9.54
N HIS A 24 4.01 1.10 8.39
CA HIS A 24 3.81 2.43 7.80
C HIS A 24 2.47 2.45 7.09
N GLU A 25 1.69 3.50 7.30
CA GLU A 25 0.35 3.66 6.72
C GLU A 25 0.17 5.03 6.08
N LEU A 26 -0.40 5.04 4.89
CA LEU A 26 -0.69 6.23 4.10
C LEU A 26 -2.13 6.20 3.62
N TYR A 27 -2.84 7.32 3.75
CA TYR A 27 -4.19 7.50 3.21
C TYR A 27 -4.13 8.39 1.97
N LEU A 28 -4.26 7.77 0.81
CA LEU A 28 -4.30 8.43 -0.50
C LEU A 28 -5.74 8.89 -0.75
N ARG A 29 -6.04 10.14 -0.38
CA ARG A 29 -7.37 10.79 -0.53
C ARG A 29 -7.59 11.36 -1.93
N ASP A 30 -7.27 10.56 -2.93
CA ASP A 30 -7.63 10.84 -4.32
C ASP A 30 -8.18 9.54 -4.91
N PRO A 31 -9.51 9.44 -5.15
CA PRO A 31 -10.11 8.24 -5.71
C PRO A 31 -9.65 7.96 -7.15
N ASN A 32 -9.09 8.96 -7.85
CA ASN A 32 -8.61 8.83 -9.22
C ASN A 32 -7.12 8.49 -9.32
N ILE A 33 -6.41 8.38 -8.19
CA ILE A 33 -4.99 8.02 -8.20
C ILE A 33 -4.80 6.60 -8.75
N GLN A 34 -3.89 6.46 -9.70
CA GLN A 34 -3.61 5.17 -10.36
C GLN A 34 -2.30 4.54 -9.90
N SER A 35 -1.39 5.35 -9.37
CA SER A 35 -0.08 4.90 -8.91
C SER A 35 0.44 5.76 -7.77
N TYR A 36 1.28 5.14 -6.93
CA TYR A 36 2.00 5.80 -5.87
C TYR A 36 3.40 5.19 -5.74
N THR A 37 4.39 6.03 -5.46
CA THR A 37 5.77 5.63 -5.21
C THR A 37 6.04 5.70 -3.71
N ILE A 38 6.43 4.58 -3.10
CA ILE A 38 6.92 4.55 -1.72
C ILE A 38 8.43 4.75 -1.77
N ASP A 39 8.93 5.83 -1.17
CA ASP A 39 10.35 6.16 -1.15
C ASP A 39 11.04 5.74 0.17
N ASN A 40 12.36 5.98 0.25
CA ASN A 40 13.18 5.83 1.46
C ASN A 40 13.15 4.44 2.10
N LEU A 41 13.12 3.40 1.26
CA LEU A 41 13.12 2.01 1.71
C LEU A 41 14.54 1.45 1.83
N MET A 42 14.71 0.45 2.69
CA MET A 42 15.98 -0.29 2.76
C MET A 42 16.17 -1.07 1.47
N THR A 43 17.37 -1.03 0.89
CA THR A 43 17.74 -1.84 -0.28
C THR A 43 17.77 -3.32 0.07
N PHE A 44 17.62 -4.19 -0.93
CA PHE A 44 17.64 -5.65 -0.78
C PHE A 44 16.70 -6.20 0.29
N THR A 45 15.62 -5.49 0.56
CA THR A 45 14.71 -5.81 1.65
C THR A 45 13.38 -6.19 1.04
N GLN A 46 12.86 -7.36 1.43
CA GLN A 46 11.51 -7.75 1.04
C GLN A 46 10.49 -7.01 1.90
N TYR A 47 9.59 -6.27 1.26
CA TYR A 47 8.47 -5.61 1.91
C TYR A 47 7.16 -6.33 1.61
N LEU A 48 6.26 -6.37 2.60
CA LEU A 48 4.85 -6.66 2.40
C LEU A 48 4.13 -5.32 2.21
N VAL A 49 3.45 -5.17 1.07
CA VAL A 49 2.70 -3.96 0.72
C VAL A 49 1.23 -4.33 0.58
N SER A 50 0.35 -3.67 1.33
CA SER A 50 -1.08 -3.91 1.36
C SER A 50 -1.86 -2.67 0.92
N LEU A 51 -2.84 -2.86 0.04
CA LEU A 51 -3.74 -1.82 -0.43
C LEU A 51 -5.19 -2.16 -0.06
N GLN A 52 -5.94 -1.17 0.44
CA GLN A 52 -7.36 -1.26 0.73
C GLN A 52 -8.08 -0.01 0.23
N VAL A 53 -9.32 -0.14 -0.23
CA VAL A 53 -10.21 1.01 -0.38
C VAL A 53 -10.70 1.47 1.00
N PHE A 54 -10.95 2.76 1.18
CA PHE A 54 -11.63 3.25 2.38
C PHE A 54 -12.74 4.25 2.05
N ASN A 55 -13.78 4.22 2.87
CA ASN A 55 -14.92 5.13 2.85
C ASN A 55 -15.32 5.45 4.31
N PRO A 56 -16.36 6.28 4.56
CA PRO A 56 -16.81 6.58 5.93
C PRO A 56 -17.24 5.35 6.75
N GLU A 57 -17.64 4.25 6.09
CA GLU A 57 -18.05 3.00 6.75
C GLU A 57 -16.84 2.15 7.18
N GLY A 58 -15.65 2.39 6.61
CA GLY A 58 -14.41 1.76 7.02
C GLY A 58 -13.53 1.30 5.86
N LEU A 59 -12.75 0.25 6.12
CA LEU A 59 -11.81 -0.35 5.18
C LEU A 59 -12.47 -1.49 4.41
N GLY A 60 -12.26 -1.51 3.10
CA GLY A 60 -12.61 -2.63 2.24
C GLY A 60 -11.60 -3.79 2.33
N PRO A 61 -11.75 -4.81 1.46
CA PRO A 61 -10.83 -5.94 1.40
C PRO A 61 -9.40 -5.49 1.08
N SER A 62 -8.42 -6.19 1.67
CA SER A 62 -6.99 -5.94 1.44
C SER A 62 -6.41 -6.83 0.36
N THR A 63 -5.63 -6.22 -0.53
CA THR A 63 -4.72 -6.94 -1.44
C THR A 63 -3.29 -6.74 -0.93
N THR A 64 -2.55 -7.82 -0.65
CA THR A 64 -1.16 -7.75 -0.18
C THR A 64 -0.22 -8.42 -1.18
N VAL A 65 0.88 -7.75 -1.51
CA VAL A 65 1.96 -8.26 -2.36
C VAL A 65 3.30 -8.21 -1.63
N ALA A 66 4.21 -9.12 -1.98
CA ALA A 66 5.59 -9.10 -1.50
C ALA A 66 6.51 -8.61 -2.62
N VAL A 67 7.32 -7.60 -2.34
CA VAL A 67 8.21 -6.95 -3.30
C VAL A 67 9.59 -6.76 -2.69
N ILE A 68 10.64 -6.83 -3.50
CA ILE A 68 12.04 -6.71 -3.05
C ILE A 68 12.62 -5.45 -3.71
N THR A 69 13.24 -4.59 -2.91
CA THR A 69 14.00 -3.42 -3.37
C THR A 69 15.36 -3.84 -3.93
N ASP A 70 15.83 -3.17 -4.97
CA ASP A 70 17.12 -3.46 -5.61
C ASP A 70 18.28 -2.59 -5.04
N GLU A 71 19.44 -2.59 -5.71
CA GLU A 71 20.61 -1.75 -5.37
C GLU A 71 20.43 -0.26 -5.74
N GLY A 72 19.39 0.08 -6.51
CA GLY A 72 19.37 1.26 -7.37
C GLY A 72 18.00 1.90 -7.56
N GLY A 73 17.17 1.92 -6.53
CA GLY A 73 15.92 2.68 -6.51
C GLY A 73 15.27 2.61 -5.14
N ASN A 74 15.22 3.74 -4.44
CA ASN A 74 14.53 3.87 -3.15
C ASN A 74 13.00 3.70 -3.26
N ASP A 75 12.49 3.24 -4.40
CA ASP A 75 11.15 3.50 -4.89
C ASP A 75 10.43 2.17 -5.16
N LEU A 76 9.39 1.86 -4.40
CA LEU A 76 8.43 0.81 -4.77
C LEU A 76 7.26 1.43 -5.55
N TYR A 77 7.08 0.96 -6.79
CA TYR A 77 5.95 1.36 -7.62
C TYR A 77 4.73 0.49 -7.29
N VAL A 78 3.70 1.10 -6.71
CA VAL A 78 2.44 0.43 -6.40
C VAL A 78 1.40 0.81 -7.46
N HIS A 79 0.98 -0.17 -8.27
CA HIS A 79 -0.14 -0.02 -9.19
C HIS A 79 -1.43 -0.47 -8.51
N SER A 80 -2.43 0.42 -8.45
CA SER A 80 -3.74 0.07 -7.88
C SER A 80 -4.49 -0.85 -8.85
N ILE A 81 -4.59 -2.14 -8.53
CA ILE A 81 -5.47 -3.06 -9.24
C ILE A 81 -6.86 -2.97 -8.60
N CYS A 82 -7.54 -1.85 -8.79
CA CYS A 82 -8.95 -1.75 -8.46
C CYS A 82 -9.74 -2.36 -9.63
N SER A 83 -9.88 -3.68 -9.62
CA SER A 83 -10.89 -4.40 -10.41
C SER A 83 -11.76 -5.18 -9.46
N LEU A 84 -12.54 -4.46 -8.66
CA LEU A 84 -13.72 -5.02 -8.00
C LEU A 84 -14.92 -4.58 -8.83
N ASN A 85 -15.31 -5.45 -9.77
CA ASN A 85 -16.64 -5.44 -10.37
C ASN A 85 -17.70 -5.74 -9.29
#